data_AF-A0A2T5C716-F1
#
_entry.id   AF-A0A2T5C716-F1
#
_cell.length_a   1.000
_cell.length_b   1.000
_cell.length_c   1.000
_cell.angle_alpha   90.00
_cell.angle_beta   90.00
_cell.angle_gamma   90.00
#
_symmetry.space_group_name_H-M   'P 1'
#
loop_
_entity.id
_entity.type
_entity.pdbx_description
1 polymer ?
#
loop_
_entity_poly.entity_id
_entity_poly.type
_entity_poly.pdbx_seq_one_letter_code
_entity_poly.pdbx_strand_id
1 'polypeptide(L)' 'VEVRTRTSTKWEHPRESITPAKIRFLVLATDAFVQQNRIDHRIRFDVVTCMPINETEWDIDHIQHAFTAQAE' A
#
# COMPACT_ATOMS: atom_id res chain seq x y z
N VAL A 1 2.51 5.33 0.17
CA VAL A 1 1.71 4.49 -0.74
C VAL A 1 2.55 3.27 -1.10
N GLU A 2 2.01 2.06 -1.00
CA GLU A 2 2.64 0.83 -1.50
C GLU A 2 2.09 0.52 -2.90
N VAL A 3 2.96 0.14 -3.85
CA VAL A 3 2.57 -0.21 -5.23
C VAL A 3 2.81 -1.70 -5.45
N ARG A 4 1.83 -2.40 -6.02
CA ARG A 4 1.87 -3.86 -6.26
C ARG A 4 1.49 -4.17 -7.70
N THR A 5 2.41 -4.79 -8.43
CA THR A 5 2.10 -5.36 -9.75
C THR A 5 1.49 -6.74 -9.60
N ARG A 6 0.41 -7.01 -10.33
CA ARG A 6 -0.25 -8.32 -10.36
C ARG A 6 -0.30 -8.84 -11.78
N THR A 7 -0.20 -10.16 -11.92
CA THR A 7 -0.40 -10.87 -13.21
C THR A 7 -1.75 -11.57 -13.28
N SER A 8 -2.53 -11.56 -12.20
CA SER A 8 -3.84 -12.21 -12.10
C SER A 8 -4.66 -11.68 -10.92
N THR A 9 -5.99 -11.65 -11.10
CA THR A 9 -6.99 -11.36 -10.07
C THR A 9 -7.39 -12.57 -9.23
N LYS A 10 -6.92 -13.79 -9.57
CA LYS A 10 -7.29 -15.04 -8.88
C LYS A 10 -6.70 -15.21 -7.47
N TRP A 11 -5.78 -14.33 -7.08
CA TRP A 11 -5.09 -14.38 -5.79
C TRP A 11 -5.74 -13.45 -4.76
N GLU A 12 -5.28 -13.54 -3.51
CA GLU A 12 -5.68 -12.72 -2.35
C GLU A 12 -6.00 -11.25 -2.69
N HIS A 13 -7.02 -10.67 -2.05
CA HIS A 13 -7.39 -9.28 -2.31
C HIS A 13 -6.19 -8.34 -2.06
N PRO A 14 -5.98 -7.26 -2.82
CA PRO A 14 -4.79 -6.42 -2.65
C PRO A 14 -4.56 -5.91 -1.22
N ARG A 15 -5.64 -5.62 -0.49
CA ARG A 15 -5.60 -5.27 0.95
C ARG A 15 -5.02 -6.41 1.80
N GLU A 16 -5.43 -7.64 1.53
CA GLU A 16 -5.02 -8.84 2.25
C GLU A 16 -3.59 -9.27 1.89
N SER A 17 -3.11 -8.91 0.68
CA SER A 17 -1.75 -9.20 0.23
C SER A 17 -0.64 -8.47 1.01
N ILE A 18 -1.00 -7.53 1.89
CA ILE A 18 -0.06 -6.81 2.75
C ILE A 18 0.04 -7.55 4.09
N THR A 19 1.11 -8.34 4.23
CA THR A 19 1.36 -9.09 5.46
C THR A 19 1.51 -8.18 6.69
N PRO A 20 1.20 -8.66 7.91
CA PRO A 20 1.42 -7.90 9.14
C PRO A 20 2.87 -7.43 9.34
N ALA A 21 3.85 -8.22 8.88
CA ALA A 21 5.26 -7.82 8.92
C ALA A 21 5.54 -6.60 8.02
N LYS A 22 4.94 -6.57 6.82
CA LYS A 22 5.05 -5.44 5.89
C LYS A 22 4.33 -4.21 6.43
N ILE A 23 3.15 -4.36 7.05
CA ILE A 23 2.45 -3.25 7.73
C ILE A 23 3.37 -2.63 8.79
N ARG A 24 3.92 -3.45 9.70
CA ARG A 24 4.85 -2.98 10.75
C ARG A 24 6.05 -2.23 10.17
N PHE A 25 6.66 -2.77 9.12
CA PHE A 25 7.78 -2.12 8.45
C PHE A 25 7.40 -0.74 7.88
N LEU A 26 6.28 -0.66 7.16
CA LEU A 26 5.82 0.59 6.54
C LEU A 26 5.44 1.64 7.59
N VAL A 27 4.82 1.23 8.70
CA VAL A 27 4.49 2.11 9.82
C VAL A 27 5.76 2.71 10.44
N LEU A 28 6.77 1.88 10.75
CA LEU A 28 8.03 2.35 11.33
C LEU A 28 8.79 3.29 10.39
N ALA A 29 8.87 2.95 9.11
CA ALA A 29 9.51 3.81 8.11
C ALA A 29 8.78 5.16 7.97
N THR A 30 7.45 5.15 8.01
CA THR A 30 6.63 6.36 7.92
C THR A 30 6.79 7.23 9.17
N ASP A 31 6.80 6.64 10.37
CA ASP A 31 7.05 7.38 11.61
C ASP A 31 8.41 8.09 11.58
N ALA A 32 9.49 7.37 11.22
CA ALA A 32 10.81 7.96 11.07
C ALA A 32 10.83 9.12 10.06
N PHE A 33 10.18 8.96 8.91
CA PHE A 33 10.08 10.02 7.89
C PHE A 33 9.32 11.24 8.41
N VAL A 34 8.21 11.03 9.11
CA VAL A 34 7.36 12.10 9.67
C VAL A 34 8.12 12.90 10.73
N GLN A 35 8.83 12.22 11.63
CA GLN A 35 9.65 12.87 12.66
C GLN A 35 10.78 13.69 12.06
N GLN A 36 11.50 13.13 11.08
CA GLN A 36 12.61 13.82 10.40
C GLN A 36 12.17 15.08 9.67
N ASN A 37 10.96 15.06 9.09
CA ASN A 37 10.43 16.17 8.28
C ASN A 37 9.44 17.07 9.04
N ARG A 38 9.20 16.81 10.33
CA ARG A 38 8.25 17.55 11.18
C ARG A 38 6.87 17.72 10.54
N ILE A 39 6.35 16.62 9.98
CA ILE A 39 5.08 16.64 9.26
C ILE A 39 3.92 16.64 10.27
N ASP A 40 3.11 17.71 10.25
CA ASP A 40 1.90 17.86 11.08
C ASP A 40 0.63 17.70 10.22
N HIS A 41 0.55 16.58 9.51
CA HIS A 41 -0.56 16.26 8.62
C HIS A 41 -1.06 14.85 8.86
N ARG A 42 -2.32 14.61 8.47
CA ARG A 42 -2.90 13.26 8.54
C ARG A 42 -2.17 12.31 7.61
N ILE A 43 -1.79 11.16 8.16
CA ILE A 43 -1.10 10.09 7.44
C ILE A 43 -2.13 9.06 7.00
N ARG A 44 -1.97 8.55 5.78
CA ARG A 44 -2.79 7.49 5.21
C ARG A 44 -1.91 6.44 4.52
N PHE A 45 -2.24 5.18 4.73
CA PHE A 45 -1.60 4.07 4.04
C PHE A 45 -2.51 3.56 2.92
N ASP A 46 -2.07 3.82 1.69
CA ASP A 46 -2.77 3.39 0.49
C ASP A 46 -1.99 2.28 -0.22
N VAL A 47 -2.74 1.46 -0.96
CA VAL A 47 -2.21 0.47 -1.89
C VAL A 47 -2.66 0.84 -3.30
N VAL A 48 -1.73 0.82 -4.25
CA VAL A 48 -2.04 0.90 -5.68
C VAL A 48 -1.72 -0.45 -6.30
N THR A 49 -2.68 -1.04 -6.99
CA THR A 49 -2.41 -2.22 -7.81
C THR A 49 -2.36 -1.89 -9.27
N CYS A 50 -1.37 -2.45 -9.96
CA CYS A 50 -1.20 -2.33 -11.40
C CYS A 50 -1.30 -3.73 -12.01
N MET A 51 -2.24 -3.93 -12.92
CA MET A 51 -2.39 -5.18 -13.67
C MET A 51 -2.27 -4.89 -15.17
N PRO A 52 -1.36 -5.54 -15.90
CA PRO A 52 -1.26 -5.33 -17.33
C PRO A 52 -2.50 -5.92 -18.01
N ILE A 53 -3.17 -5.10 -18.82
CA ILE A 53 -4.24 -5.55 -19.72
C ILE A 53 -3.60 -6.04 -21.02
N ASN A 54 -2.57 -5.32 -21.50
CA ASN A 54 -1.74 -5.66 -22.66
C ASN A 54 -0.36 -4.97 -22.53
N GLU A 55 0.42 -4.89 -23.60
CA GLU A 55 1.79 -4.33 -23.58
C GLU A 55 1.85 -2.84 -23.22
N THR A 56 0.77 -2.09 -23.47
CA THR A 56 0.74 -0.64 -23.30
C THR A 56 -0.28 -0.16 -22.27
N GLU A 57 -1.28 -0.98 -21.95
CA GLU A 57 -2.39 -0.62 -21.06
C GLU A 57 -2.33 -1.36 -19.74
N TRP A 58 -2.64 -0.62 -18.68
CA TRP A 58 -2.64 -1.10 -17.31
C TRP A 58 -3.96 -0.75 -16.64
N ASP A 59 -4.53 -1.74 -15.97
CA ASP A 59 -5.59 -1.54 -14.99
C ASP A 59 -4.95 -1.10 -13.68
N ILE A 60 -5.29 0.12 -13.24
CA ILE A 60 -4.73 0.73 -12.03
C ILE A 60 -5.87 0.98 -11.05
N ASP A 61 -5.79 0.31 -9.91
CA ASP A 61 -6.74 0.49 -8.81
C ASP A 61 -6.04 1.13 -7.60
N HIS A 62 -6.61 2.21 -7.09
CA HIS A 62 -6.10 2.94 -5.93
C HIS A 62 -7.00 2.70 -4.72
N ILE A 63 -6.52 1.82 -3.85
CA ILE A 63 -7.20 1.45 -2.63
C ILE A 63 -6.73 2.38 -1.52
N GLN A 64 -7.57 3.35 -1.19
CA GLN A 64 -7.34 4.27 -0.10
C GLN A 64 -7.61 3.61 1.25
N HIS A 65 -6.88 4.03 2.30
CA HIS A 65 -7.04 3.47 3.65
C HIS A 65 -6.93 1.93 3.63
N ALA A 66 -5.93 1.42 2.92
CA ALA A 66 -5.73 0.00 2.70
C ALA A 66 -5.48 -0.73 4.03
N PHE A 67 -4.78 -0.10 4.97
CA PHE A 67 -4.57 -0.61 6.32
C PHE A 67 -4.31 0.53 7.33
N THR A 68 -4.38 0.20 8.61
CA THR A 68 -4.13 1.10 9.75
C THR A 68 -2.76 0.84 10.37
N ALA A 69 -2.24 1.83 11.10
CA ALA A 69 -1.00 1.66 11.86
C ALA A 69 -1.14 0.69 13.06
N GLN A 70 -2.38 0.44 13.49
CA GLN A 70 -2.71 -0.63 14.42
C GLN A 70 -2.99 -1.90 13.62
N ALA A 71 -2.22 -2.95 13.88
CA ALA A 71 -2.58 -4.31 13.50
C ALA A 71 -3.45 -4.86 14.64
N GLU A 72 -4.70 -5.23 14.36
CA GLU A 72 -5.44 -6.16 15.21
C GLU A 72 -4.81 -7.56 15.15
#